data_AF-A0A5C7VN06-F1
#
_entry.id   AF-A0A5C7VN06-F1
#
_cell.length_a   1.000
_cell.length_b   1.000
_cell.length_c   1.000
_cell.angle_alpha   90.00
_cell.angle_beta   90.00
_cell.angle_gamma   90.00
#
_symmetry.space_group_name_H-M   'P 1'
#
loop_
_entity.id
_entity.type
_entity.pdbx_description
1 polymer ?
#
loop_
_entity_poly.entity_id
_entity_poly.type
_entity_poly.pdbx_seq_one_letter_code
_entity_poly.pdbx_strand_id
1 'polypeptide(L)'
;MSSADHWQTRLALAELQLRAGSELQPLWRSVLPQERGPRHVLVLDSGAVVLMDEWINVPSRHALMLLAPDGSELAHYGLDDLILRLGVSRRMVADHGKLGLWMSSAPELSADGSAVVFHSARRRLILRLADGLLTAID
;
A
#
# COMPACT_ATOMS: atom_id res chain seq x y z
N MET A 1 -18.81 -29.24 13.16
CA MET A 1 -17.87 -28.36 13.88
C MET A 1 -18.05 -26.96 13.33
N SER A 2 -18.65 -26.06 14.11
CA SER A 2 -18.81 -24.64 13.76
C SER A 2 -17.57 -23.90 14.24
N SER A 3 -17.02 -23.00 13.40
CA SER A 3 -15.96 -22.09 13.83
C SER A 3 -16.43 -21.25 15.02
N ALA A 4 -15.55 -21.01 15.99
CA ALA A 4 -15.83 -20.24 17.21
C ALA A 4 -16.07 -18.73 16.95
N ASP A 5 -15.89 -18.26 15.71
CA ASP A 5 -16.00 -16.85 15.31
C ASP A 5 -17.19 -16.54 14.38
N HIS A 6 -18.18 -17.44 14.29
CA HIS A 6 -19.45 -17.20 13.57
C HIS A 6 -19.33 -16.66 12.13
N TRP A 7 -18.26 -17.01 11.40
CA TRP A 7 -18.02 -16.49 10.04
C TRP A 7 -17.88 -14.96 9.97
N GLN A 8 -17.52 -14.29 11.06
CA GLN A 8 -17.18 -12.87 11.01
C GLN A 8 -15.84 -12.71 10.30
N THR A 9 -15.83 -12.02 9.16
CA THR A 9 -14.61 -11.62 8.46
C THR A 9 -13.69 -10.94 9.46
N ARG A 10 -12.52 -11.55 9.72
CA ARG A 10 -11.53 -10.95 10.61
C ARG A 10 -11.08 -9.64 9.99
N LEU A 11 -11.40 -8.54 10.67
CA LEU A 11 -10.90 -7.22 10.32
C LEU A 11 -9.36 -7.27 10.34
N ALA A 12 -8.72 -6.83 9.26
CA ALA A 12 -7.28 -6.72 9.25
C ALA A 12 -6.86 -5.65 10.25
N LEU A 13 -5.94 -5.99 11.13
CA LEU A 13 -5.44 -5.09 12.16
C LEU A 13 -3.99 -4.76 11.86
N ALA A 14 -3.66 -3.47 11.81
CA ALA A 14 -2.30 -2.98 11.75
C ALA A 14 -1.87 -2.41 13.09
N GLU A 15 -0.60 -2.64 13.42
CA GLU A 15 0.08 -2.04 14.56
C GLU A 15 1.46 -1.60 14.12
N LEU A 16 1.80 -0.33 14.35
CA LEU A 16 3.16 0.17 14.18
C LEU A 16 3.83 0.23 15.55
N GLN A 17 5.06 -0.30 15.61
CA GLN A 17 5.83 -0.38 16.85
C GLN A 17 7.22 0.21 16.64
N LEU A 18 7.67 1.01 17.59
CA LEU A 18 9.05 1.44 17.69
C LEU A 18 9.86 0.37 18.43
N ARG A 19 10.96 -0.06 17.84
CA ARG A 19 11.91 -0.96 18.50
C ARG A 19 12.96 -0.14 19.26
N ALA A 20 12.90 -0.18 20.59
CA ALA A 20 13.88 0.44 21.48
C ALA A 20 14.70 -0.67 22.17
N GLY A 21 15.82 -1.06 21.56
CA GLY A 21 16.59 -2.21 22.01
C GLY A 21 15.80 -3.52 21.83
N SER A 22 15.55 -4.25 22.92
CA SER A 22 14.72 -5.46 22.92
C SER A 22 13.21 -5.20 23.09
N GLU A 23 12.83 -3.98 23.47
CA GLU A 23 11.43 -3.63 23.73
C GLU A 23 10.74 -3.15 22.46
N LEU A 24 9.44 -3.48 22.36
CA LEU A 24 8.54 -3.01 21.32
C LEU A 24 7.53 -2.06 21.97
N GLN A 25 7.60 -0.79 21.61
CA GLN A 25 6.67 0.23 22.06
C GLN A 25 5.62 0.47 20.97
N PRO A 26 4.31 0.25 21.22
CA PRO A 26 3.28 0.55 20.25
C PRO A 26 3.20 2.06 20.01
N LEU A 27 3.26 2.47 18.75
CA LEU A 27 3.03 3.86 18.32
C LEU A 27 1.56 4.07 18.02
N TRP A 28 0.95 3.18 17.24
CA TRP A 28 -0.48 3.19 16.96
C TRP A 28 -0.98 1.81 16.56
N ARG A 29 -2.30 1.67 16.61
CA ARG A 29 -3.04 0.49 16.19
C ARG A 29 -4.30 0.93 15.45
N SER A 30 -4.57 0.34 14.29
CA SER A 30 -5.72 0.70 13.46
C SER A 30 -6.33 -0.54 12.81
N VAL A 31 -7.64 -0.47 12.57
CA VAL A 31 -8.33 -1.42 11.71
C VAL A 31 -8.12 -0.98 10.27
N LEU A 32 -7.54 -1.87 9.48
CA LEU A 32 -7.31 -1.66 8.07
C LEU A 32 -8.57 -2.00 7.26
N PRO A 33 -8.81 -1.30 6.14
CA PRO A 33 -9.94 -1.61 5.26
C PRO A 33 -9.74 -2.90 4.47
N GLN A 34 -8.50 -3.39 4.31
CA GLN A 34 -8.21 -4.67 3.66
C GLN A 34 -8.90 -5.84 4.37
N GLU A 35 -9.45 -6.80 3.61
CA GLU A 35 -10.10 -7.98 4.20
C GLU A 35 -9.10 -9.08 4.58
N ARG A 36 -7.93 -9.09 3.96
CA ARG A 36 -6.87 -10.11 4.14
C ARG A 36 -5.53 -9.51 4.55
N GLY A 37 -5.48 -8.19 4.70
CA GLY A 37 -4.25 -7.44 4.94
C GLY A 37 -3.48 -7.11 3.65
N PRO A 38 -2.50 -6.20 3.77
CA PRO A 38 -1.71 -5.73 2.64
C PRO A 38 -0.73 -6.78 2.12
N ARG A 39 -0.44 -6.77 0.82
CA ARG A 39 0.55 -7.67 0.21
C ARG A 39 1.98 -7.23 0.50
N HIS A 40 2.22 -5.94 0.35
CA HIS A 40 3.50 -5.32 0.64
C HIS A 40 3.29 -4.13 1.57
N VAL A 41 4.29 -3.88 2.42
CA VAL A 41 4.31 -2.78 3.36
C VAL A 41 5.68 -2.13 3.31
N LEU A 42 5.71 -0.81 3.20
CA LEU A 42 6.90 0.01 3.38
C LEU A 42 6.70 0.90 4.60
N VAL A 43 7.61 0.83 5.56
CA VAL A 43 7.66 1.72 6.73
C VAL A 43 8.82 2.68 6.53
N LEU A 44 8.54 3.97 6.61
CA LEU A 44 9.51 5.04 6.38
C LEU A 44 10.09 5.53 7.72
N ASP A 45 11.28 6.12 7.70
CA ASP A 45 11.92 6.68 8.90
C ASP A 45 11.10 7.80 9.55
N SER A 46 10.24 8.47 8.78
CA SER A 46 9.28 9.44 9.30
C SER A 46 8.13 8.82 10.12
N GLY A 47 7.99 7.49 10.10
CA GLY A 47 6.86 6.76 10.67
C GLY A 47 5.67 6.61 9.71
N ALA A 48 5.70 7.25 8.54
CA ALA A 48 4.68 7.05 7.52
C ALA A 48 4.74 5.61 6.97
N VAL A 49 3.58 5.07 6.61
CA VAL A 49 3.45 3.67 6.15
C VAL A 49 2.74 3.63 4.81
N VAL A 50 3.32 2.92 3.84
CA VAL A 50 2.70 2.66 2.55
C VAL A 50 2.28 1.20 2.48
N LEU A 51 0.99 0.98 2.25
CA LEU A 51 0.40 -0.34 2.10
C LEU A 51 0.08 -0.58 0.62
N MET A 52 0.41 -1.75 0.08
CA MET A 52 0.22 -2.06 -1.33
C MET A 52 -0.45 -3.41 -1.52
N ASP A 53 -1.49 -3.41 -2.35
CA ASP A 53 -2.34 -4.55 -2.72
C ASP A 53 -2.93 -5.30 -1.52
N GLU A 54 -3.91 -6.15 -1.80
CA GLU A 54 -4.31 -7.19 -0.85
C GLU A 54 -3.52 -8.48 -1.08
N TRP A 55 -3.39 -9.27 -0.01
CA TRP A 55 -2.66 -10.54 -0.08
C TRP A 55 -3.22 -11.51 -1.14
N ILE A 56 -4.53 -11.47 -1.37
CA ILE A 56 -5.19 -12.22 -2.43
C ILE A 56 -4.99 -11.51 -3.77
N ASN A 57 -4.52 -12.22 -4.81
CA ASN A 57 -4.24 -11.69 -6.16
C ASN A 57 -5.53 -11.33 -6.92
N VAL A 58 -6.36 -10.46 -6.34
CA VAL A 58 -7.61 -9.96 -6.93
C VAL A 58 -7.51 -8.44 -7.05
N PRO A 59 -8.13 -7.85 -8.09
CA PRO A 59 -8.23 -6.40 -8.24
C PRO A 59 -8.68 -5.76 -6.93
N SER A 60 -7.76 -5.06 -6.25
CA SER A 60 -8.02 -4.56 -4.90
C SER A 60 -8.55 -3.13 -4.95
N ARG A 61 -9.53 -2.85 -4.08
CA ARG A 61 -9.96 -1.48 -3.76
C ARG A 61 -8.92 -0.73 -2.91
N HIS A 62 -7.96 -1.47 -2.36
CA HIS A 62 -6.92 -1.02 -1.43
C HIS A 62 -5.52 -1.23 -2.06
N ALA A 63 -5.40 -0.97 -3.36
CA ALA A 63 -4.18 -1.26 -4.14
C ALA A 63 -2.98 -0.42 -3.68
N LEU A 64 -3.22 0.81 -3.22
CA LEU A 64 -2.20 1.67 -2.63
C LEU A 64 -2.82 2.54 -1.55
N MET A 65 -2.26 2.51 -0.35
CA MET A 65 -2.63 3.40 0.75
C MET A 65 -1.40 4.05 1.37
N LEU A 66 -1.55 5.29 1.82
CA LEU A 66 -0.58 6.02 2.62
C LEU A 66 -1.19 6.34 3.98
N LEU A 67 -0.51 5.90 5.04
CA LEU A 67 -0.83 6.25 6.42
C LEU A 67 0.22 7.23 6.95
N ALA A 68 -0.24 8.26 7.66
CA ALA A 68 0.58 9.18 8.43
C ALA A 68 1.24 8.47 9.63
N PRO A 69 2.24 9.10 10.28
CA PRO A 69 2.91 8.52 11.45
C PRO A 69 2.00 8.23 12.65
N ASP A 70 0.83 8.87 12.73
CA ASP A 70 -0.20 8.62 13.75
C ASP A 70 -1.20 7.51 13.36
N GLY A 71 -1.02 6.91 12.19
CA GLY A 71 -1.89 5.87 11.64
C GLY A 71 -3.13 6.39 10.90
N SER A 72 -3.32 7.71 10.79
CA SER A 72 -4.39 8.29 9.98
C SER A 72 -4.14 8.10 8.48
N GLU A 73 -5.22 7.91 7.70
CA GLU A 73 -5.12 7.75 6.24
C GLU A 73 -4.88 9.11 5.57
N LEU A 74 -3.80 9.23 4.80
CA LEU A 74 -3.51 10.39 3.95
C LEU A 74 -3.98 10.19 2.51
N ALA A 75 -3.91 8.97 1.99
CA ALA A 75 -4.40 8.65 0.66
C ALA A 75 -4.74 7.17 0.50
N HIS A 76 -5.62 6.90 -0.47
CA HIS A 76 -6.18 5.59 -0.74
C HIS A 76 -6.57 5.49 -2.21
N TYR A 77 -6.05 4.49 -2.90
CA TYR A 77 -6.28 4.23 -4.32
C TYR A 77 -6.62 2.76 -4.57
N GLY A 78 -7.68 2.52 -5.35
CA GLY A 78 -7.98 1.21 -5.91
C GLY A 78 -7.18 0.94 -7.19
N LEU A 79 -7.16 -0.30 -7.66
CA LEU A 79 -6.43 -0.67 -8.88
C LEU A 79 -6.88 0.15 -10.11
N ASP A 80 -8.19 0.39 -10.24
CA ASP A 80 -8.73 1.16 -11.37
C ASP A 80 -8.29 2.64 -11.31
N ASP A 81 -8.09 3.21 -10.12
CA ASP A 81 -7.53 4.56 -9.93
C ASP A 81 -6.07 4.65 -10.41
N LEU A 82 -5.28 3.60 -10.16
CA LEU A 82 -3.90 3.50 -10.60
C LEU A 82 -3.84 3.38 -12.12
N ILE A 83 -4.67 2.52 -12.72
CA ILE A 83 -4.76 2.33 -14.17
C ILE A 83 -5.16 3.64 -14.86
N LEU A 84 -6.16 4.35 -14.31
CA LEU A 84 -6.61 5.63 -14.85
C LEU A 84 -5.47 6.67 -14.84
N ARG A 85 -4.75 6.79 -13.72
CA ARG A 85 -3.60 7.71 -13.61
C ARG A 85 -2.46 7.35 -14.55
N LEU A 86 -2.16 6.05 -14.66
CA LEU A 86 -1.18 5.54 -15.61
C LEU A 86 -1.59 5.77 -17.07
N GLY A 87 -2.86 6.04 -17.38
CA GLY A 87 -3.30 6.31 -18.76
C GLY A 87 -3.02 5.17 -19.74
N VAL A 88 -2.98 3.93 -19.24
CA VAL A 88 -2.72 2.71 -20.03
C VAL A 88 -3.89 1.74 -19.91
N SER A 89 -3.91 0.70 -20.75
CA SER A 89 -4.91 -0.35 -20.63
C SER A 89 -4.66 -1.24 -19.41
N ARG A 90 -5.74 -1.78 -18.83
CA ARG A 90 -5.65 -2.79 -17.76
C ARG A 90 -4.84 -4.01 -18.18
N ARG A 91 -4.92 -4.41 -19.45
CA ARG A 91 -4.10 -5.49 -20.01
C ARG A 91 -2.62 -5.16 -19.93
N MET A 92 -2.22 -3.94 -20.29
CA MET A 92 -0.81 -3.53 -20.23
C MET A 92 -0.26 -3.55 -18.79
N VAL A 93 -1.06 -3.13 -17.81
CA VAL A 93 -0.71 -3.25 -16.39
C VAL A 93 -0.50 -4.71 -15.99
N ALA A 94 -1.46 -5.58 -16.31
CA ALA A 94 -1.38 -7.00 -16.00
C ALA A 94 -0.18 -7.69 -16.68
N ASP A 95 0.10 -7.37 -17.96
CA ASP A 95 1.21 -7.95 -18.74
C ASP A 95 2.59 -7.56 -18.17
N HIS A 96 2.68 -6.48 -17.40
CA HIS A 96 3.93 -5.99 -16.80
C HIS A 96 3.98 -6.12 -15.27
N GLY A 97 2.90 -6.55 -14.61
CA GLY A 97 2.84 -6.78 -13.17
C GLY A 97 3.69 -7.99 -12.77
N LYS A 98 4.66 -7.79 -11.87
CA LYS A 98 5.54 -8.83 -11.33
C LYS A 98 5.49 -8.95 -9.82
N LEU A 99 5.15 -7.86 -9.12
CA LEU A 99 4.94 -7.83 -7.68
C LEU A 99 3.50 -7.42 -7.40
N GLY A 100 2.62 -8.41 -7.26
CA GLY A 100 1.18 -8.17 -7.21
C GLY A 100 0.60 -7.88 -8.58
N LEU A 101 -0.46 -7.08 -8.64
CA LEU A 101 -1.26 -6.93 -9.87
C LEU A 101 -0.79 -5.83 -10.81
N TRP A 102 0.01 -4.89 -10.31
CA TRP A 102 0.31 -3.68 -11.06
C TRP A 102 1.76 -3.22 -10.99
N MET A 103 2.53 -3.59 -9.96
CA MET A 103 3.94 -3.18 -9.85
C MET A 103 4.86 -4.09 -10.67
N SER A 104 5.71 -3.49 -11.49
CA SER A 104 6.71 -4.18 -12.32
C SER A 104 8.01 -4.50 -11.58
N SER A 105 8.30 -3.78 -10.50
CA SER A 105 9.45 -3.95 -9.62
C SER A 105 9.13 -3.46 -8.20
N ALA A 106 10.05 -3.67 -7.26
CA ALA A 106 9.90 -3.14 -5.91
C ALA A 106 9.82 -1.60 -5.95
N PRO A 107 9.06 -0.98 -5.04
CA PRO A 107 9.02 0.47 -4.93
C PRO A 107 10.35 1.05 -4.45
N GLU A 108 10.63 2.28 -4.86
CA GLU A 108 11.86 3.00 -4.52
C GLU A 108 11.52 4.31 -3.82
N LEU A 109 12.30 4.68 -2.81
CA LEU A 109 12.20 6.02 -2.19
C LEU A 109 12.96 7.02 -3.07
N SER A 110 12.40 8.21 -3.27
CA SER A 110 13.12 9.30 -3.93
C SER A 110 14.36 9.70 -3.13
N ALA A 111 15.38 10.24 -3.81
CA ALA A 111 16.66 10.57 -3.18
C ALA A 111 16.54 11.58 -2.02
N ASP A 112 15.53 12.45 -2.05
CA ASP A 112 15.20 13.43 -1.02
C ASP A 112 14.23 12.90 0.05
N GLY A 113 13.78 11.65 -0.07
CA GLY A 113 12.82 11.02 0.85
C GLY A 113 11.39 11.56 0.77
N SER A 114 11.07 12.41 -0.21
CA SER A 114 9.77 13.08 -0.29
C SER A 114 8.67 12.28 -0.99
N ALA A 115 9.02 11.23 -1.72
CA ALA A 115 8.10 10.44 -2.51
C ALA A 115 8.50 8.97 -2.63
N VAL A 116 7.51 8.10 -2.85
CA VAL A 116 7.72 6.70 -3.25
C VAL A 116 7.39 6.54 -4.73
N VAL A 117 8.29 5.90 -5.46
CA VAL A 117 8.23 5.64 -6.90
C VAL A 117 7.84 4.18 -7.12
N PHE A 118 6.82 3.97 -7.94
CA PHE A 118 6.37 2.65 -8.37
C PHE A 118 6.50 2.52 -9.88
N HIS A 119 7.17 1.48 -10.35
CA HIS A 119 7.23 1.17 -11.77
C HIS A 119 6.03 0.31 -12.16
N SER A 120 5.29 0.71 -13.20
CA SER A 120 4.12 -0.03 -13.69
C SER A 120 3.89 0.25 -15.18
N ALA A 121 3.66 -0.80 -15.97
CA ALA A 121 3.31 -0.66 -17.39
C ALA A 121 4.25 0.26 -18.21
N ARG A 122 5.57 0.16 -17.95
CA ARG A 122 6.62 1.01 -18.56
C ARG A 122 6.56 2.50 -18.21
N ARG A 123 5.69 2.88 -17.28
CA ARG A 123 5.59 4.22 -16.70
C ARG A 123 5.93 4.16 -15.22
N ARG A 124 5.88 5.30 -14.55
CA ARG A 124 6.07 5.42 -13.11
C ARG A 124 4.90 6.14 -12.46
N LEU A 125 4.50 5.67 -11.28
CA LEU A 125 3.64 6.39 -10.35
C LEU A 125 4.50 6.97 -9.23
N ILE A 126 4.28 8.24 -8.91
CA ILE A 126 5.00 8.97 -7.85
C ILE A 126 3.98 9.35 -6.79
N LEU A 127 4.09 8.72 -5.62
CA LEU A 127 3.30 9.02 -4.43
C LEU A 127 4.06 10.02 -3.57
N ARG A 128 3.60 11.27 -3.52
CA ARG A 128 4.18 12.28 -2.64
C ARG A 128 3.75 12.01 -1.20
N LEU A 129 4.72 11.91 -0.29
CA LEU A 129 4.48 11.48 1.09
C LEU A 129 3.85 12.56 1.97
N ALA A 130 3.96 13.84 1.58
CA ALA A 130 3.43 14.96 2.35
C ALA A 130 1.89 14.98 2.42
N ASP A 131 1.20 14.51 1.38
CA ASP A 131 -0.26 14.56 1.28
C ASP A 131 -0.88 13.41 0.48
N GLY A 132 -0.06 12.43 0.07
CA GLY A 132 -0.52 11.28 -0.69
C GLY A 132 -0.93 11.57 -2.13
N LEU A 133 -0.58 12.73 -2.70
CA LEU A 133 -0.83 13.00 -4.11
C LEU A 133 -0.10 11.97 -5.00
N LEU A 134 -0.85 11.33 -5.89
CA LEU A 134 -0.35 10.34 -6.82
C LEU A 134 -0.34 10.89 -8.25
N THR A 135 0.84 10.93 -8.86
CA THR A 135 1.06 11.40 -10.23
C THR A 135 1.69 10.32 -11.10
N ALA A 136 1.38 10.29 -12.39
CA ALA A 136 2.02 9.40 -13.35
C ALA A 136 2.97 10.18 -14.23
N ILE A 137 4.16 9.61 -14.46
CA ILE A 137 5.16 10.13 -15.38
C ILE A 137 5.61 9.02 -16.33
N ASP A 138 6.10 9.41 -17.51
CA ASP A 138 6.72 8.49 -18.46
C ASP A 138 8.05 7.92 -17.93
#